data_AF-A0A0D2SG77-F1
#
_entry.id   AF-A0A0D2SG77-F1
#
_cell.length_a   1.000
_cell.length_b   1.000
_cell.length_c   1.000
_cell.angle_alpha   90.00
_cell.angle_beta   90.00
_cell.angle_gamma   90.00
#
_symmetry.space_group_name_H-M   'P 1'
#
loop_
_entity.id
_entity.type
_entity.pdbx_description
1 polymer ?
#
loop_
_entity_poly.entity_id
_entity_poly.type
_entity_poly.pdbx_seq_one_letter_code
_entity_poly.pdbx_strand_id
1 'polypeptide(L)'
;MGGISGFLMKFPSLIHFLLSLLEKIPARLPMPIEKLVSRVSYPRTGRHLQRYNNRGFRLVVGCIPYRYRESEDGKSIEEAIEVLVINAQNGKGILFPKGGWEKDESMEEAAIRETVEEAGVVGVIEVSNLP
;
A
#
# COMPACT_ATOMS: atom_id res chain seq x y z
N MET A 1 21.34 36.94 26.93
CA MET A 1 20.24 36.89 25.96
C MET A 1 19.92 35.43 25.71
N GLY A 2 18.80 34.99 26.30
CA GLY A 2 18.38 33.58 26.37
C GLY A 2 17.93 33.03 25.03
N GLY A 3 18.08 31.72 24.88
CA GLY A 3 17.83 30.99 23.65
C GLY A 3 16.37 30.59 23.42
N ILE A 4 16.17 30.00 22.25
CA ILE A 4 15.07 29.08 21.95
C ILE A 4 15.65 27.95 21.09
N SER A 5 16.12 26.93 21.80
CA SER A 5 16.32 25.58 21.28
C SER A 5 14.94 24.99 20.98
N GLY A 6 14.48 25.12 19.75
CA GLY A 6 13.19 24.61 19.27
C GLY A 6 13.32 23.19 18.70
N PHE A 7 13.37 22.21 19.59
CA PHE A 7 12.71 20.91 19.44
C PHE A 7 12.94 20.17 18.10
N LEU A 8 14.15 19.63 17.94
CA LEU A 8 14.35 18.44 17.13
C LEU A 8 13.54 17.31 17.81
N MET A 9 12.33 17.01 17.33
CA MET A 9 11.62 15.81 17.72
C MET A 9 12.45 14.61 17.28
N LYS A 10 13.34 14.17 18.16
CA LYS A 10 13.79 12.79 18.23
C LYS A 10 12.54 11.98 18.51
N PHE A 11 11.85 11.53 17.46
CA PHE A 11 10.94 10.40 17.56
C PHE A 11 11.85 9.16 17.65
N PRO A 12 12.02 8.51 18.82
CA PRO A 12 12.50 7.14 18.83
C PRO A 12 11.48 6.36 18.00
N SER A 13 12.01 5.79 16.92
CA SER A 13 11.32 5.43 15.71
C SER A 13 9.95 4.79 15.93
N LEU A 14 8.91 5.31 15.25
CA LEU A 14 7.65 4.61 15.01
C LEU A 14 7.87 3.12 14.67
N ILE A 15 9.01 2.81 14.03
CA ILE A 15 9.53 1.47 13.74
C ILE A 15 9.63 0.58 14.99
N HIS A 16 10.18 1.06 16.11
CA HIS A 16 10.26 0.26 17.35
C HIS A 16 8.88 -0.01 17.94
N PHE A 17 7.97 0.96 17.88
CA PHE A 17 6.59 0.76 18.31
C PHE A 17 5.88 -0.26 17.41
N LEU A 18 5.99 -0.11 16.08
CA LEU A 18 5.42 -1.05 15.10
C LEU A 18 6.03 -2.45 15.24
N LEU A 19 7.34 -2.58 15.40
CA LEU A 19 8.02 -3.87 15.64
C LEU A 19 7.49 -4.53 16.91
N SER A 20 7.36 -3.77 18.01
CA SER A 20 6.82 -4.30 19.27
C SER A 20 5.35 -4.71 19.18
N LEU A 21 4.59 -4.07 18.28
CA LEU A 21 3.21 -4.39 18.02
C LEU A 21 3.11 -5.64 17.15
N LEU A 22 3.93 -5.73 16.10
CA LEU A 22 4.03 -6.89 15.19
C LEU A 22 4.48 -8.16 15.92
N GLU A 23 5.44 -8.06 16.83
CA GLU A 23 5.89 -9.19 17.67
C GLU A 23 4.78 -9.72 18.60
N LYS A 24 3.80 -8.88 18.95
CA LYS A 24 2.67 -9.24 19.81
C LYS A 24 1.48 -9.81 19.05
N ILE A 25 1.49 -9.83 17.71
CA ILE A 25 0.41 -10.41 16.91
C ILE A 25 0.64 -11.94 16.84
N PRO A 26 -0.25 -12.77 17.41
CA PRO A 26 -0.14 -14.23 17.33
C PRO A 26 -0.68 -14.75 15.99
N ALA A 27 -0.30 -14.11 14.88
CA ALA A 27 -0.72 -14.49 13.54
C ALA A 27 0.48 -15.02 12.75
N ARG A 28 0.29 -16.14 12.03
CA ARG A 28 1.21 -16.54 10.97
C ARG A 28 1.13 -15.47 9.89
N LEU A 29 2.09 -14.54 9.92
CA LEU A 29 2.19 -13.51 8.89
C LEU A 29 2.38 -14.21 7.53
N PRO A 30 1.68 -13.76 6.47
CA PRO A 30 1.75 -14.38 5.15
C PRO A 30 3.13 -14.24 4.49
N MET A 31 4.05 -13.49 5.11
CA MET A 31 5.39 -13.20 4.63
C MET A 31 6.34 -12.83 5.79
N PRO A 32 7.66 -13.03 5.66
CA PRO A 32 8.64 -12.73 6.72
C PRO A 32 8.60 -11.28 7.18
N ILE A 33 8.85 -11.06 8.49
CA ILE A 33 8.81 -9.73 9.14
C ILE A 33 9.73 -8.73 8.43
N GLU A 34 10.93 -9.14 8.01
CA GLU A 34 11.89 -8.30 7.28
C GLU A 34 11.29 -7.71 6.00
N LYS A 35 10.51 -8.51 5.27
CA LYS A 35 9.85 -8.11 4.01
C LYS A 35 8.61 -7.24 4.25
N LEU A 36 7.95 -7.39 5.40
CA LEU A 36 6.87 -6.52 5.84
C LEU A 36 7.41 -5.15 6.28
N VAL A 37 8.45 -5.17 7.12
CA VAL A 37 9.17 -3.99 7.59
C VAL A 37 9.71 -3.23 6.39
N SER A 38 10.38 -3.87 5.42
CA SER A 38 10.86 -3.15 4.23
C SER A 38 9.75 -2.48 3.42
N ARG A 39 8.54 -3.07 3.37
CA ARG A 39 7.39 -2.51 2.65
C ARG A 39 6.71 -1.36 3.39
N VAL A 40 6.78 -1.34 4.72
CA VAL A 40 6.05 -0.36 5.56
C VAL A 40 6.97 0.74 6.12
N SER A 41 8.28 0.52 6.20
CA SER A 41 9.18 1.36 7.01
C SER A 41 9.66 2.63 6.33
N TYR A 42 9.53 2.76 5.00
CA TYR A 42 10.01 3.97 4.33
C TYR A 42 9.32 4.22 2.99
N PRO A 43 8.51 5.28 2.86
CA PRO A 43 8.06 5.76 1.55
C PRO A 43 9.29 6.00 0.67
N ARG A 44 9.30 5.51 -0.58
CA ARG A 44 10.45 5.69 -1.47
C ARG A 44 10.75 7.17 -1.64
N THR A 45 11.93 7.62 -1.20
CA THR A 45 12.39 8.99 -1.40
C THR A 45 13.21 9.11 -2.68
N GLY A 46 12.82 10.01 -3.58
CA GLY A 46 13.58 10.36 -4.78
C GLY A 46 12.82 10.08 -6.09
N ARG A 47 13.32 10.63 -7.21
CA ARG A 47 12.67 10.53 -8.54
C ARG A 47 13.49 9.73 -9.58
N HIS A 48 14.55 9.07 -9.16
CA HIS A 48 15.55 8.48 -10.06
C HIS A 48 15.09 7.16 -10.71
N LEU A 49 14.25 6.37 -10.03
CA LEU A 49 13.72 5.09 -10.55
C LEU A 49 12.35 5.22 -11.21
N GLN A 50 11.83 6.44 -11.32
CA GLN A 50 10.48 6.66 -11.83
C GLN A 50 10.37 6.15 -13.27
N ARG A 51 9.33 5.35 -13.52
CA ARG A 51 9.07 4.79 -14.84
C ARG A 51 8.15 5.68 -15.66
N TYR A 52 8.51 5.90 -16.91
CA TYR A 52 7.76 6.72 -17.87
C TYR A 52 7.58 5.96 -19.18
N ASN A 53 6.50 6.24 -19.92
CA ASN A 53 6.36 5.74 -21.29
C ASN A 53 7.17 6.58 -22.29
N ASN A 54 7.16 6.17 -23.56
CA ASN A 54 7.85 6.86 -24.67
C ASN A 54 7.41 8.31 -24.91
N ARG A 55 6.27 8.73 -24.35
CA ARG A 55 5.75 10.11 -24.40
C ARG A 55 6.08 10.92 -23.14
N GLY A 56 6.83 10.33 -22.19
CA GLY A 56 7.21 11.01 -20.95
C GLY A 56 6.14 11.04 -19.86
N PHE A 57 5.08 10.24 -19.95
CA PHE A 57 4.06 10.15 -18.89
C PHE A 57 4.46 9.15 -17.82
N ARG A 58 4.30 9.53 -16.54
CA ARG A 58 4.60 8.67 -15.39
C ARG A 58 3.65 7.47 -15.40
N LEU A 59 4.23 6.26 -15.31
CA LEU A 59 3.44 5.04 -15.18
C LEU A 59 3.01 4.84 -13.73
N VAL A 60 1.73 4.50 -13.57
CA VAL A 60 1.05 4.29 -12.30
C VAL A 60 0.45 2.89 -12.31
N VAL A 61 0.49 2.23 -11.16
CA VAL A 61 -0.06 0.89 -10.94
C VAL A 61 -0.93 0.90 -9.70
N GLY A 62 -1.81 -0.08 -9.56
CA GLY A 62 -2.67 -0.24 -8.40
C GLY A 62 -3.44 -1.55 -8.47
N CYS A 63 -4.10 -1.91 -7.37
CA CYS A 63 -5.01 -3.04 -7.32
C CYS A 63 -6.46 -2.53 -7.18
N ILE A 64 -7.41 -3.40 -7.52
CA ILE A 64 -8.82 -3.24 -7.14
C ILE A 64 -9.06 -4.25 -6.01
N PRO A 65 -8.98 -3.85 -4.74
CA PRO A 65 -9.17 -4.80 -3.64
C PRO A 65 -10.66 -5.10 -3.50
N TYR A 66 -11.00 -6.39 -3.43
CA TYR A 66 -12.38 -6.83 -3.24
C TYR A 66 -12.46 -7.96 -2.21
N ARG A 67 -13.66 -8.16 -1.68
CA ARG A 67 -14.02 -9.31 -0.84
C ARG A 67 -15.42 -9.78 -1.18
N TYR A 68 -15.69 -11.05 -0.91
CA TYR A 68 -17.06 -11.55 -0.90
C TYR A 68 -17.67 -11.31 0.47
N ARG A 69 -18.93 -10.87 0.51
CA ARG A 69 -19.76 -10.91 1.70
C ARG A 69 -20.07 -12.38 2.02
N GLU A 70 -20.13 -12.71 3.30
CA GLU A 70 -20.74 -13.96 3.73
C GLU A 70 -22.21 -13.91 3.32
N SER A 71 -22.61 -14.80 2.40
CA SER A 71 -23.96 -14.81 1.86
C SER A 71 -24.97 -15.22 2.93
N GLU A 72 -26.00 -14.42 3.14
CA GLU A 72 -27.33 -14.97 3.45
C GLU A 72 -27.84 -15.59 2.15
N ASP A 73 -28.37 -16.81 2.22
CA ASP A 73 -28.80 -17.62 1.06
C ASP A 73 -29.61 -16.80 0.04
N GLY A 74 -29.17 -16.79 -1.23
CA GLY A 74 -29.97 -16.34 -2.37
C GLY A 74 -29.57 -15.03 -3.09
N LYS A 75 -28.43 -14.40 -2.78
CA LYS A 75 -27.93 -13.21 -3.52
C LYS A 75 -27.05 -13.57 -4.72
N SER A 76 -27.09 -12.76 -5.78
CA SER A 76 -26.24 -12.95 -6.97
C SER A 76 -24.76 -12.70 -6.64
N ILE A 77 -23.84 -13.21 -7.47
CA ILE A 77 -22.39 -13.00 -7.28
C ILE A 77 -22.05 -11.50 -7.31
N GLU A 78 -22.70 -10.69 -8.16
CA GLU A 78 -22.45 -9.24 -8.21
C GLU A 78 -22.87 -8.55 -6.91
N GLU A 79 -23.96 -9.00 -6.29
CA GLU A 79 -24.39 -8.48 -4.98
C GLU A 79 -23.44 -8.93 -3.86
N ALA A 80 -22.75 -10.06 -4.02
CA ALA A 80 -21.84 -10.57 -3.01
C ALA A 80 -20.49 -9.83 -2.94
N ILE A 81 -20.09 -9.06 -3.97
CA ILE A 81 -18.76 -8.44 -4.02
C ILE A 81 -18.79 -7.03 -3.42
N GLU A 82 -17.88 -6.76 -2.48
CA GLU A 82 -17.55 -5.42 -2.03
C GLU A 82 -16.16 -5.02 -2.50
N VAL A 83 -16.03 -3.78 -2.98
CA VAL A 83 -14.77 -3.23 -3.46
C VAL A 83 -14.32 -2.09 -2.55
N LEU A 84 -13.04 -2.10 -2.20
CA LEU A 84 -12.43 -1.05 -1.38
C LEU A 84 -11.96 0.13 -2.24
N VAL A 85 -12.28 1.33 -1.78
CA VAL A 85 -11.78 2.61 -2.31
C VAL A 85 -11.20 3.45 -1.17
N ILE A 86 -10.32 4.39 -1.53
CA ILE A 86 -9.68 5.34 -0.62
C ILE A 86 -10.08 6.77 -0.98
N ASN A 87 -9.95 7.69 -0.02
CA ASN A 87 -10.11 9.11 -0.31
C ASN A 87 -8.89 9.67 -1.05
N ALA A 88 -9.11 10.59 -1.98
CA ALA A 88 -8.03 11.29 -2.66
C ALA A 88 -7.21 12.16 -1.68
N GLN A 89 -5.89 12.00 -1.67
CA GLN A 89 -4.98 12.74 -0.78
C GLN A 89 -5.02 14.27 -0.98
N ASN A 90 -5.23 14.74 -2.22
CA ASN A 90 -5.13 16.16 -2.60
C ASN A 90 -6.41 16.72 -3.24
N GLY A 91 -7.59 16.17 -2.94
CA GLY A 91 -8.82 16.65 -3.57
C GLY A 91 -10.09 15.99 -3.06
N LYS A 92 -11.20 16.26 -3.74
CA LYS A 92 -12.48 15.60 -3.51
C LYS A 92 -12.60 14.40 -4.44
N GLY A 93 -12.87 13.22 -3.90
CA GLY A 93 -13.13 12.02 -4.69
C GLY A 93 -12.69 10.74 -3.99
N ILE A 94 -13.15 9.63 -4.55
CA ILE A 94 -12.76 8.27 -4.18
C ILE A 94 -11.90 7.69 -5.29
N LEU A 95 -10.85 6.96 -4.91
CA LEU A 95 -9.87 6.36 -5.81
C LEU A 95 -9.67 4.90 -5.44
N PHE A 96 -9.17 4.11 -6.39
CA PHE A 96 -8.52 2.85 -6.03
C PHE A 96 -7.10 3.13 -5.51
N PRO A 97 -6.59 2.27 -4.60
CA PRO A 97 -5.22 2.38 -4.16
C PRO A 97 -4.26 2.19 -5.34
N LYS A 98 -3.38 3.16 -5.53
CA LYS A 98 -2.48 3.24 -6.68
C LYS A 98 -1.30 4.15 -6.37
N GLY A 99 -0.22 3.97 -7.10
CA GLY A 99 0.90 4.92 -7.10
C GLY A 99 1.94 4.62 -8.16
N GLY A 100 3.13 5.19 -7.99
CA GLY A 100 4.14 5.23 -9.05
C GLY A 100 4.80 3.87 -9.27
N TRP A 101 4.86 3.41 -10.52
CA TRP A 101 5.64 2.21 -10.86
C TRP A 101 7.12 2.57 -11.04
N GLU A 102 7.99 1.95 -10.25
CA GLU A 102 9.44 2.19 -10.31
C GLU A 102 10.16 1.17 -11.23
N LYS A 103 11.42 1.44 -11.59
CA LYS A 103 12.23 0.61 -12.50
C LYS A 103 12.79 -0.66 -11.86
N ASP A 104 12.93 -0.66 -10.54
CA ASP A 104 13.54 -1.73 -9.72
C ASP A 104 12.55 -2.81 -9.26
N GLU A 105 11.31 -2.77 -9.76
CA GLU A 105 10.24 -3.70 -9.35
C GLU A 105 9.37 -4.16 -10.53
N SER A 106 8.75 -5.33 -10.39
CA SER A 106 7.71 -5.79 -11.31
C SER A 106 6.43 -4.95 -11.16
N MET A 107 5.51 -5.06 -12.11
CA MET A 107 4.22 -4.36 -12.05
C MET A 107 3.38 -4.86 -10.85
N GLU A 108 3.42 -6.16 -10.59
CA GLU A 108 2.74 -6.84 -9.50
C GLU A 108 3.34 -6.45 -8.15
N GLU A 109 4.67 -6.46 -8.02
CA GLU A 109 5.36 -6.03 -6.80
C GLU A 109 5.00 -4.58 -6.44
N ALA A 110 5.01 -3.71 -7.45
CA ALA A 110 4.61 -2.32 -7.33
C ALA A 110 3.14 -2.18 -6.90
N ALA A 111 2.22 -2.91 -7.55
CA ALA A 111 0.80 -2.86 -7.22
C ALA A 111 0.51 -3.35 -5.78
N ILE A 112 1.19 -4.42 -5.31
CA ILE A 112 1.09 -4.89 -3.93
C ILE A 112 1.58 -3.80 -2.97
N ARG A 113 2.75 -3.23 -3.24
CA ARG A 113 3.36 -2.21 -2.39
C ARG A 113 2.44 -0.99 -2.25
N GLU A 114 1.97 -0.42 -3.37
CA GLU A 114 1.08 0.74 -3.37
C GLU A 114 -0.26 0.46 -2.67
N THR A 115 -0.79 -0.76 -2.80
CA THR A 115 -2.03 -1.17 -2.11
C THR A 115 -1.85 -1.27 -0.60
N VAL A 116 -0.69 -1.73 -0.14
CA VAL A 116 -0.35 -1.74 1.28
C VAL A 116 -0.12 -0.32 1.81
N GLU A 117 0.60 0.52 1.07
CA GLU A 117 0.91 1.90 1.48
C GLU A 117 -0.33 2.79 1.58
N GLU A 118 -1.23 2.76 0.58
CA GLU A 118 -2.40 3.64 0.50
C GLU A 118 -3.63 3.12 1.27
N ALA A 119 -3.82 1.80 1.32
CA ALA A 119 -5.03 1.18 1.88
C ALA A 119 -4.75 0.22 3.05
N GLY A 120 -3.49 -0.15 3.32
CA GLY A 120 -3.16 -1.15 4.36
C GLY A 120 -3.65 -2.56 4.02
N VAL A 121 -3.99 -2.84 2.76
CA VAL A 121 -4.60 -4.11 2.33
C VAL A 121 -3.53 -5.07 1.82
N VAL A 122 -3.60 -6.32 2.29
CA VAL A 122 -2.80 -7.45 1.81
C VAL A 122 -3.73 -8.54 1.26
N GLY A 123 -3.27 -9.26 0.24
CA GLY A 123 -4.06 -10.32 -0.38
C GLY A 123 -3.29 -11.02 -1.50
N VAL A 124 -3.99 -11.90 -2.21
CA VAL A 124 -3.50 -12.55 -3.42
C VAL A 124 -3.91 -11.69 -4.61
N ILE A 125 -2.96 -11.33 -5.46
CA ILE A 125 -3.28 -10.70 -6.75
C ILE A 125 -3.66 -11.81 -7.72
N GLU A 126 -4.90 -11.76 -8.19
CA GLU A 126 -5.31 -12.51 -9.37
C GLU A 126 -4.80 -11.79 -10.61
N VAL A 127 -3.69 -12.27 -11.17
CA VAL A 127 -3.23 -11.83 -12.49
C VAL A 127 -4.04 -12.61 -13.51
N SER A 128 -5.08 -12.00 -14.06
CA SER A 128 -5.63 -12.52 -15.30
C SER A 128 -4.53 -12.39 -16.35
N ASN A 129 -4.13 -13.50 -16.95
CA ASN A 129 -3.36 -13.47 -18.19
C ASN A 129 -4.29 -12.85 -19.25
N LEU A 130 -4.40 -11.53 -19.24
CA LEU A 130 -5.02 -10.78 -20.32
C LEU A 130 -4.14 -11.01 -21.55
N PRO A 131 -4.70 -11.53 -22.66
CA PRO A 131 -3.93 -11.81 -23.88
C PRO A 131 -3.28 -10.56 -24.47
#